data_AF-A0A1W9UGC9-F1
#
_entry.id   AF-A0A1W9UGC9-F1
#
_cell.length_a   1.000
_cell.length_b   1.000
_cell.length_c   1.000
_cell.angle_alpha   90.00
_cell.angle_beta   90.00
_cell.angle_gamma   90.00
#
_symmetry.space_group_name_H-M   'P 1'
#
loop_
_entity.id
_entity.type
_entity.pdbx_description
1 polymer ?
#
loop_
_entity_poly.entity_id
_entity_poly.type
_entity_poly.pdbx_seq_one_letter_code
_entity_poly.pdbx_strand_id
1 'polypeptide(L)' 'MTAQHTDGWLVVRIREGDLEALGELYERYKSLVYRTALAITFDERAAEDILQDVFLRAYSYADRLDETVVLA' A
#
# COMPACT_ATOMS: atom_id res chain seq x y z
N MET A 1 20.75 5.45 -2.41
CA MET A 1 19.89 6.46 -3.06
C MET A 1 19.02 5.72 -4.06
N THR A 2 17.95 5.09 -3.60
CA THR A 2 16.96 4.49 -4.51
C THR A 2 16.19 5.64 -5.13
N ALA A 3 16.15 5.70 -6.47
CA ALA A 3 15.27 6.63 -7.16
C ALA A 3 13.84 6.31 -6.70
N GLN A 4 13.11 7.32 -6.23
CA GLN A 4 11.76 7.13 -5.71
C GLN A 4 10.82 6.98 -6.90
N HIS A 5 10.22 5.80 -7.05
CA HIS A 5 9.34 5.52 -8.17
C HIS A 5 7.98 6.21 -7.95
N THR A 6 7.30 6.56 -9.04
CA THR A 6 5.93 7.08 -8.95
C THR A 6 4.96 5.98 -8.55
N ASP A 7 3.84 6.32 -7.91
CA ASP A 7 2.87 5.31 -7.46
C ASP A 7 2.31 4.51 -8.64
N GLY A 8 2.05 5.17 -9.78
CA GLY A 8 1.62 4.49 -11.00
C GLY A 8 2.64 3.48 -11.52
N TRP A 9 3.95 3.80 -11.45
CA TRP A 9 5.00 2.84 -11.80
C TRP A 9 5.00 1.64 -10.85
N LEU A 10 4.87 1.89 -9.54
CA LEU A 10 4.79 0.83 -8.54
C LEU A 10 3.57 -0.07 -8.76
N VAL A 11 2.40 0.51 -9.05
CA VAL A 11 1.16 -0.24 -9.36
C VAL A 11 1.34 -1.15 -10.58
N VAL A 12 1.95 -0.66 -11.65
CA VAL A 12 2.25 -1.47 -12.85
C VAL A 12 3.16 -2.65 -12.50
N ARG A 13 4.19 -2.44 -11.68
CA ARG A 13 5.11 -3.50 -11.25
C ARG A 13 4.44 -4.51 -10.32
N ILE A 14 3.60 -4.05 -9.40
CA ILE A 14 2.84 -4.92 -8.49
C ILE A 14 1.90 -5.84 -9.28
N ARG A 15 1.26 -5.35 -10.36
CA ARG A 15 0.46 -6.18 -11.29
C ARG A 15 1.28 -7.30 -11.95
N GLU A 16 2.56 -7.06 -12.19
CA GLU A 16 3.49 -8.06 -12.72
C GLU A 16 4.01 -9.04 -11.65
N GLY A 17 3.58 -8.91 -10.39
CA GLY A 17 4.01 -9.74 -9.27
C GLY A 17 5.28 -9.26 -8.57
N ASP A 18 5.68 -8.01 -8.77
CA ASP A 18 6.88 -7.43 -8.15
C ASP A 18 6.66 -7.09 -6.67
N LEU A 19 7.20 -7.93 -5.78
CA LEU A 19 7.13 -7.74 -4.33
C LEU A 19 8.03 -6.59 -3.82
N GLU A 20 9.08 -6.22 -4.55
CA GLU A 20 9.93 -5.08 -4.19
C GLU A 20 9.14 -3.77 -4.38
N ALA A 21 8.38 -3.67 -5.48
CA ALA A 21 7.49 -2.54 -5.72
C ALA A 21 6.39 -2.43 -4.64
N LEU A 22 5.82 -3.56 -4.19
CA LEU A 22 4.89 -3.58 -3.06
C LEU A 22 5.56 -3.08 -1.77
N GLY A 23 6.81 -3.48 -1.51
CA GLY A 23 7.59 -3.03 -0.36
C GLY A 23 7.82 -1.53 -0.35
N GLU A 24 8.12 -0.92 -1.51
CA GLU A 24 8.26 0.54 -1.62
C GLU A 24 6.93 1.25 -1.33
N LEU A 25 5.82 0.73 -1.84
CA LEU A 25 4.48 1.26 -1.57
C LEU A 25 4.12 1.13 -0.08
N TYR A 26 4.46 -0.01 0.53
CA TYR A 26 4.26 -0.26 1.96
C TYR A 26 4.99 0.76 2.83
N GLU A 27 6.29 0.96 2.61
CA GLU A 27 7.08 1.92 3.37
C GLU A 27 6.53 3.35 3.26
N ARG A 28 6.00 3.72 2.09
CA ARG A 28 5.42 5.04 1.82
C ARG A 28 4.09 5.27 2.55
N TYR A 29 3.20 4.28 2.55
CA TYR A 29 1.82 4.46 3.02
C TYR A 29 1.50 3.82 4.37
N LYS A 30 2.37 2.97 4.93
CA LYS A 30 2.09 2.25 6.20
C LYS A 30 1.68 3.17 7.34
N SER A 31 2.35 4.30 7.50
CA SER A 31 2.07 5.25 8.58
C SER A 31 0.70 5.91 8.42
N LEU A 32 0.30 6.23 7.19
CA LEU A 32 -1.00 6.83 6.89
C LEU A 32 -2.13 5.83 7.14
N VAL A 33 -2.00 4.62 6.60
CA VAL A 33 -2.99 3.55 6.74
C VAL A 33 -3.14 3.16 8.21
N TYR A 34 -2.04 2.92 8.91
CA TYR A 34 -2.04 2.58 10.33
C TYR A 34 -2.71 3.65 11.18
N ARG A 35 -2.33 4.93 11.01
CA ARG A 35 -2.93 6.03 11.78
C ARG A 35 -4.42 6.19 11.49
N THR A 36 -4.83 6.00 10.24
CA THR A 36 -6.25 6.04 9.86
C THR A 36 -7.02 4.91 10.52
N ALA A 37 -6.49 3.68 10.46
CA ALA A 37 -7.12 2.52 11.09
C ALA A 37 -7.22 2.70 12.61
N LEU A 38 -6.13 3.12 13.26
CA LEU A 38 -6.09 3.36 14.70
C LEU A 38 -7.08 4.44 15.14
N ALA A 39 -7.24 5.51 14.35
CA ALA A 39 -8.21 6.57 14.65
C ALA A 39 -9.68 6.10 14.57
N ILE A 40 -9.95 5.01 13.86
CA ILE A 40 -11.29 4.43 13.70
C ILE A 40 -11.53 3.32 14.72
N THR A 41 -10.55 2.42 14.89
CA THR A 41 -10.69 1.22 15.74
C THR A 41 -10.39 1.50 17.21
N PHE A 42 -9.54 2.49 17.50
CA PHE A 42 -8.96 2.72 18.82
C PHE A 42 -8.25 1.48 19.42
N ASP A 43 -7.82 0.54 18.56
CA ASP A 43 -7.16 -0.71 18.92
C ASP A 43 -5.94 -0.89 18.01
N GLU A 44 -4.75 -0.96 18.62
CA GLU A 44 -3.47 -1.10 17.92
C GLU A 44 -3.39 -2.41 17.12
N ARG A 45 -3.85 -3.53 17.69
CA ARG A 45 -3.81 -4.83 17.00
C ARG A 45 -4.76 -4.84 15.81
N ALA A 46 -5.97 -4.30 15.99
CA ALA A 46 -6.91 -4.17 14.87
C ALA A 46 -6.36 -3.24 13.78
N ALA A 47 -5.63 -2.18 14.15
CA ALA A 47 -5.01 -1.28 13.19
C ALA A 47 -3.84 -1.94 12.44
N GLU A 48 -3.04 -2.77 13.10
CA GLU A 48 -1.99 -3.59 12.46
C GLU A 48 -2.59 -4.63 11.51
N ASP A 49 -3.67 -5.31 11.91
CA ASP A 49 -4.36 -6.28 11.07
C ASP A 49 -4.93 -5.61 9.81
N ILE A 50 -5.61 -4.46 9.97
CA ILE A 50 -6.14 -3.68 8.84
C ILE A 50 -5.01 -3.20 7.93
N LEU A 51 -3.90 -2.73 8.49
CA LEU A 51 -2.73 -2.32 7.72
C LEU A 51 -2.25 -3.48 6.84
N GLN A 52 -2.05 -4.66 7.41
CA GLN A 52 -1.61 -5.84 6.65
C GLN A 52 -2.65 -6.23 5.59
N ASP A 53 -3.93 -6.27 5.94
CA ASP A 53 -5.03 -6.60 5.03
C ASP A 53 -5.10 -5.67 3.82
N VAL A 54 -4.88 -4.36 4.03
CA VAL A 54 -4.89 -3.36 2.96
C VAL A 54 -3.83 -3.68 1.91
N PHE A 55 -2.60 -3.95 2.33
CA PHE A 55 -1.51 -4.23 1.38
C PHE A 55 -1.62 -5.64 0.76
N LEU A 56 -2.10 -6.63 1.52
CA LEU A 56 -2.43 -7.95 0.97
C LEU A 56 -3.51 -7.85 -0.13
N ARG A 57 -4.54 -7.03 0.09
CA ARG A 57 -5.59 -6.77 -0.92
C ARG A 57 -5.06 -5.96 -2.08
N ALA A 58 -4.23 -4.95 -1.84
CA ALA A 58 -3.60 -4.17 -2.92
C ALA A 58 -2.79 -5.08 -3.86
N TYR A 59 -2.05 -6.04 -3.31
CA TYR A 59 -1.34 -7.05 -4.09
C TYR A 59 -2.29 -8.03 -4.79
N SER A 60 -3.26 -8.60 -4.05
CA SER A 60 -4.17 -9.62 -4.58
C SER A 60 -5.11 -9.10 -5.67
N TYR A 61 -5.40 -7.80 -5.66
CA TYR A 61 -6.27 -7.13 -6.62
C TYR A 61 -5.53 -6.07 -7.43
N ALA A 62 -4.21 -6.22 -7.60
CA ALA A 62 -3.37 -5.26 -8.31
C ALA A 62 -3.89 -4.93 -9.72
N ASP A 63 -4.45 -5.93 -10.41
CA ASP A 63 -5.05 -5.77 -11.75
C ASP A 63 -6.21 -4.78 -11.79
N ARG A 64 -6.82 -4.46 -10.63
CA ARG A 64 -7.93 -3.51 -10.49
C ARG A 64 -7.51 -2.15 -9.96
N LEU A 65 -6.26 -1.97 -9.54
CA LEU A 65 -5.75 -0.70 -9.04
C LEU A 65 -5.49 0.22 -10.21
N ASP A 66 -6.15 1.37 -10.29
CA ASP A 66 -5.90 2.35 -11.34
C ASP A 66 -4.54 3.04 -11.13
N GLU A 67 -3.64 2.92 -12.11
CA GLU A 67 -2.29 3.49 -12.10
C GLU A 67 -2.26 5.01 -12.29
N THR A 68 -3.39 5.62 -12.66
CA THR A 68 -3.52 7.08 -12.87
C THR A 68 -3.94 7.82 -11.60
N VAL A 69 -4.38 7.10 -10.56
CA VAL A 69 -4.81 7.69 -9.30
C VAL A 69 -3.60 8.13 -8.49
N VAL A 70 -3.51 9.44 -8.23
CA VAL A 70 -2.56 10.01 -7.30
C VAL A 70 -3.14 9.90 -5.89
N LEU A 71 -2.51 9.09 -5.03
CA LEU A 71 -2.82 9.05 -3.61
C LEU A 71 -2.18 10.27 -2.93
N ALA A 72 -2.88 11.41 -3.01
CA ALA A 72 -2.51 12.68 -2.41
C ALA A 72 -2.77 12.73 -0.90
#